data_AF-A0A0D3BMU0-F1
#
_entry.id   AF-A0A0D3BMU0-F1
#
_cell.length_a   1.000
_cell.length_b   1.000
_cell.length_c   1.000
_cell.angle_alpha   90.00
_cell.angle_beta   90.00
_cell.angle_gamma   90.00
#
_symmetry.space_group_name_H-M   'P 1'
#
loop_
_entity.id
_entity.type
_entity.pdbx_description
1 polymer ?
#
loop_
_entity_poly.entity_id
_entity_poly.type
_entity_poly.pdbx_seq_one_letter_code
_entity_poly.pdbx_strand_id
1 'polypeptide(L)'
;MGPQLSYCRPSAQGNSKWFNIRIANPCFFSSRVMFSKKHNMFRIPGAGGQLIASWDLCEDKHTPKFQELRYHFLPEPTEAEREVMDTCLTSEHMVESQSTGETFLVKCFRQTMDGIAVLQTKGVMAFRVTPKGNSVYTQDIVDLTIFISKAEAFCVRASSFPGVSPNHVYILDVMEISFFKLPDSSITTLTERIMSPYLLKRRQTLDINSIPNLIFYILRWNKVRGHHSFRIMVFRVTPKGNAVYTKDIGDLTIFISKAEALCVRASSFPGVSPNHVYILDVMEISFFKLADSSITTLTERIMAPNFFPPQNIEY
;
A
#
# COMPACT_ATOMS: atom_id res chain seq x y z
N MET A 1 19.21 10.53 11.27
CA MET A 1 19.24 9.08 11.60
C MET A 1 19.55 8.33 10.32
N GLY A 2 20.43 7.32 10.37
CA GLY A 2 20.73 6.49 9.20
C GLY A 2 19.55 5.58 8.83
N PRO A 3 19.62 4.85 7.71
CA PRO A 3 18.59 3.90 7.29
C PRO A 3 18.41 2.80 8.35
N GLN A 4 17.20 2.72 8.91
CA GLN A 4 16.87 1.83 10.02
C GLN A 4 15.47 1.24 9.85
N LEU A 5 15.30 0.00 10.33
CA LEU A 5 14.01 -0.63 10.51
C LEU A 5 13.64 -0.57 12.00
N SER A 6 12.57 0.16 12.31
CA SER A 6 12.06 0.31 13.67
C SER A 6 10.70 -0.36 13.80
N TYR A 7 10.51 -1.20 14.82
CA TYR A 7 9.21 -1.81 15.10
C TYR A 7 8.98 -2.05 16.59
N CYS A 8 7.72 -2.10 16.98
CA CYS A 8 7.29 -2.39 18.35
C CYS A 8 6.69 -3.79 18.41
N ARG A 9 7.13 -4.61 19.38
CA ARG A 9 6.52 -5.91 19.69
C ARG A 9 5.55 -5.71 20.86
N PRO A 10 4.22 -5.84 20.63
CA PRO A 10 3.22 -5.71 21.70
C PRO A 10 3.37 -6.87 22.70
N SER A 11 3.30 -6.58 24.00
CA SER A 11 3.28 -7.59 25.05
C SER A 11 1.93 -7.61 25.75
N ALA A 12 1.35 -8.80 25.94
CA ALA A 12 0.13 -8.98 26.73
C ALA A 12 0.32 -8.60 28.21
N GLN A 13 1.57 -8.52 28.68
CA GLN A 13 1.94 -8.12 30.04
C GLN A 13 2.24 -6.61 30.15
N GLY A 14 1.91 -5.80 29.13
CA GLY A 14 2.11 -4.34 29.14
C GLY A 14 3.52 -3.87 28.74
N ASN A 15 4.52 -4.74 28.78
CA ASN A 15 5.93 -4.39 28.52
C ASN A 15 6.26 -4.42 27.02
N SER A 16 5.65 -3.54 26.23
CA SER A 16 5.94 -3.46 24.79
C SER A 16 7.39 -3.01 24.56
N LYS A 17 8.11 -3.71 23.68
CA LYS A 17 9.53 -3.45 23.41
C LYS A 17 9.74 -2.91 22.00
N TRP A 18 10.45 -1.79 21.90
CA TRP A 18 10.90 -1.22 20.64
C TRP A 18 12.22 -1.84 20.20
N PHE A 19 12.30 -2.18 18.91
CA PHE A 19 13.49 -2.70 18.26
C PHE A 19 13.90 -1.74 17.16
N ASN A 20 15.19 -1.42 17.10
CA ASN A 20 15.78 -0.55 16.09
C ASN A 20 16.93 -1.31 15.43
N ILE A 21 16.76 -1.67 14.17
CA ILE A 21 17.74 -2.43 13.41
C ILE A 21 18.35 -1.49 12.37
N ARG A 22 19.66 -1.26 12.48
CA ARG A 22 20.39 -0.47 11.46
C ARG A 22 20.51 -1.30 10.19
N ILE A 23 20.12 -0.73 9.06
CA ILE A 23 20.28 -1.36 7.75
C ILE A 23 21.68 -1.00 7.25
N ALA A 24 22.55 -2.01 7.14
CA ALA A 24 23.94 -1.79 6.73
C ALA A 24 24.13 -1.76 5.20
N ASN A 25 23.38 -2.59 4.47
CA ASN A 25 23.54 -2.71 3.03
C ASN A 25 22.81 -1.55 2.30
N PRO A 26 23.54 -0.70 1.54
CA PRO A 26 22.98 0.45 0.84
C PRO A 26 21.84 0.14 -0.12
N CYS A 27 21.78 -1.07 -0.67
CA CYS A 27 20.72 -1.42 -1.62
C CYS A 27 19.31 -1.38 -1.02
N PHE A 28 19.16 -1.35 0.31
CA PHE A 28 17.86 -1.29 0.98
C PHE A 28 17.47 0.10 1.49
N PHE A 29 18.29 1.14 1.28
CA PHE A 29 18.11 2.44 1.95
C PHE A 29 16.84 3.20 1.54
N SER A 30 16.42 3.07 0.28
CA SER A 30 15.22 3.69 -0.28
C SER A 30 14.08 2.68 -0.51
N SER A 31 14.28 1.43 -0.10
CA SER A 31 13.36 0.34 -0.38
C SER A 31 12.17 0.32 0.57
N ARG A 32 11.01 -0.07 0.04
CA ARG A 32 9.79 -0.24 0.82
C ARG A 32 9.85 -1.51 1.68
N VAL A 33 9.45 -1.38 2.94
CA VAL A 33 9.22 -2.53 3.82
C VAL A 33 7.87 -3.15 3.52
N MET A 34 7.84 -4.47 3.34
CA MET A 34 6.63 -5.28 3.39
C MET A 34 6.75 -6.23 4.58
N PHE A 35 5.64 -6.66 5.17
CA PHE A 35 5.65 -7.83 6.03
C PHE A 35 4.77 -8.94 5.49
N SER A 36 5.42 -10.09 5.48
CA SER A 36 4.91 -11.34 4.99
C SER A 36 4.09 -11.97 6.09
N LYS A 37 2.79 -12.08 5.87
CA LYS A 37 1.93 -12.87 6.79
C LYS A 37 2.29 -14.34 6.71
N LYS A 38 2.63 -14.81 5.50
CA LYS A 38 3.02 -16.20 5.23
C LYS A 38 4.23 -16.63 6.04
N HIS A 39 5.21 -15.74 6.18
CA HIS A 39 6.46 -16.04 6.88
C HIS A 39 6.55 -15.41 8.27
N ASN A 40 5.63 -14.52 8.64
CA ASN A 40 5.69 -13.70 9.84
C ASN A 40 7.00 -12.88 9.95
N MET A 41 7.45 -12.31 8.83
CA MET A 41 8.72 -11.60 8.72
C MET A 41 8.55 -10.25 8.03
N PHE A 42 9.33 -9.25 8.43
CA PHE A 42 9.57 -8.10 7.56
C PHE A 42 10.48 -8.51 6.41
N ARG A 43 10.17 -8.02 5.22
CA ARG A 43 10.92 -8.30 4.00
C ARG A 43 11.09 -7.02 3.20
N ILE A 44 12.30 -6.78 2.70
CA ILE A 44 12.65 -5.58 1.93
C ILE A 44 13.33 -6.04 0.63
N PRO A 45 12.79 -5.71 -0.56
CA PRO A 45 13.49 -5.90 -1.81
C PRO A 45 14.59 -4.83 -1.93
N GLY A 46 15.81 -5.23 -2.27
CA GLY A 46 16.90 -4.29 -2.56
C GLY A 46 16.67 -3.59 -3.89
N ALA A 47 17.21 -2.39 -4.04
CA ALA A 47 17.25 -1.62 -5.28
C ALA A 47 17.78 -2.50 -6.43
N GLY A 48 17.13 -2.44 -7.58
CA GLY A 48 17.39 -3.31 -8.73
C GLY A 48 16.76 -4.70 -8.61
N GLY A 49 16.20 -5.06 -7.46
CA GLY A 49 15.42 -6.28 -7.23
C GLY A 49 16.24 -7.57 -7.25
N GLN A 50 17.55 -7.53 -7.02
CA GLN A 50 18.38 -8.75 -7.03
C GLN A 50 18.40 -9.49 -5.69
N LEU A 51 18.11 -8.78 -4.60
CA LEU A 51 18.16 -9.33 -3.24
C LEU A 51 16.87 -9.01 -2.50
N ILE A 52 16.42 -9.94 -1.66
CA ILE A 52 15.43 -9.69 -0.62
C ILE A 52 16.09 -9.95 0.73
N ALA A 53 16.01 -8.98 1.63
CA ALA A 53 16.37 -9.17 3.03
C ALA A 53 15.11 -9.45 3.85
N SER A 54 15.16 -10.45 4.73
CA SER A 54 14.06 -10.85 5.60
C SER A 54 14.48 -10.84 7.07
N TRP A 55 13.67 -10.25 7.94
CA TRP A 55 13.89 -10.20 9.39
C TRP A 55 12.80 -10.98 10.10
N ASP A 56 13.22 -11.96 10.88
CA ASP A 56 12.34 -12.70 11.77
C ASP A 56 11.98 -11.82 12.97
N LEU A 57 10.68 -11.73 13.27
CA LEU A 57 10.16 -10.92 14.36
C LEU A 57 10.08 -11.67 15.69
N CYS A 58 10.18 -12.99 15.66
CA CYS A 58 10.11 -13.85 16.84
C CYS A 58 11.49 -14.15 17.42
N GLU A 59 12.53 -14.16 16.58
CA GLU A 59 13.90 -14.31 17.05
C GLU A 59 14.50 -12.96 17.44
N ASP A 60 15.20 -12.90 18.58
CA ASP A 60 16.04 -11.74 18.94
C ASP A 60 17.31 -11.65 18.06
N LYS A 61 17.39 -12.46 16.99
CA LYS A 61 18.43 -12.36 15.96
C LYS A 61 18.07 -11.24 14.98
N HIS A 62 18.77 -10.13 15.10
CA HIS A 62 18.58 -8.97 14.22
C HIS A 62 19.32 -9.07 12.87
N THR A 63 19.92 -10.23 12.58
CA THR A 63 20.61 -10.49 11.32
C THR A 63 19.60 -10.87 10.24
N PRO A 64 19.54 -10.13 9.10
CA PRO A 64 18.65 -10.50 8.01
C PRO A 64 19.05 -11.81 7.33
N LYS A 65 18.04 -12.56 6.88
CA LYS A 65 18.21 -13.63 5.89
C LYS A 65 18.14 -13.01 4.49
N PHE A 66 19.17 -13.24 3.69
CA PHE A 66 19.21 -12.78 2.31
C PHE A 66 18.73 -13.87 1.36
N GLN A 67 17.93 -13.48 0.38
CA GLN A 67 17.48 -14.31 -0.72
C GLN A 67 17.84 -13.62 -2.03
N GLU A 68 18.68 -14.27 -2.83
CA GLU A 68 19.02 -13.80 -4.18
C GLU A 68 17.91 -14.17 -5.17
N LEU A 69 17.60 -13.25 -6.08
CA LEU A 69 16.58 -13.42 -7.09
C LEU A 69 17.19 -13.73 -8.46
N ARG A 70 16.76 -14.86 -9.03
CA ARG A 70 17.16 -15.32 -10.36
C ARG A 70 16.02 -15.09 -11.34
N TYR A 71 16.24 -14.20 -12.29
CA TYR A 71 15.23 -13.77 -13.25
C TYR A 71 15.13 -14.75 -14.43
N HIS A 72 13.90 -15.12 -14.79
CA HIS A 72 13.60 -16.05 -15.87
C HIS A 72 12.57 -15.46 -16.82
N PHE A 73 12.69 -15.81 -18.11
CA PHE A 73 11.78 -15.41 -19.19
C PHE A 73 11.60 -13.89 -19.33
N LEU A 74 12.67 -13.13 -19.11
CA LEU A 74 12.65 -11.69 -19.35
C LEU A 74 12.32 -11.42 -20.83
N PRO A 75 11.37 -10.52 -21.13
CA PRO A 75 11.14 -10.12 -22.50
C PRO A 75 12.39 -9.40 -23.04
N GLU A 76 12.71 -9.62 -24.32
CA GLU A 76 13.75 -8.84 -24.98
C GLU A 76 13.19 -7.46 -25.31
N PRO A 77 13.74 -6.38 -24.73
CA PRO A 77 13.26 -5.04 -25.00
C PRO A 77 13.78 -4.56 -26.35
N THR A 78 12.92 -3.88 -27.10
CA THR A 78 13.26 -3.09 -28.29
C THR A 78 14.23 -1.97 -27.94
N GLU A 79 14.91 -1.40 -28.95
CA GLU A 79 15.84 -0.28 -28.72
C GLU A 79 15.16 0.92 -28.04
N ALA A 80 13.95 1.28 -28.48
CA ALA A 80 13.17 2.36 -27.88
C ALA A 80 12.79 2.05 -26.42
N GLU A 81 12.41 0.80 -26.11
CA GLU A 81 12.13 0.40 -24.73
C GLU A 81 13.40 0.43 -23.86
N ARG A 82 14.56 0.05 -24.40
CA ARG A 82 15.84 0.16 -23.69
C ARG A 82 16.18 1.61 -23.36
N GLU A 83 16.05 2.50 -24.33
CA GLU A 83 16.31 3.94 -24.14
C GLU A 83 15.38 4.54 -23.07
N VAL A 84 14.10 4.17 -23.09
CA VAL A 84 13.15 4.59 -22.05
C VAL A 84 13.54 4.01 -20.68
N MET A 85 13.90 2.73 -20.61
CA MET A 85 14.28 2.10 -19.35
C MET A 85 15.58 2.67 -18.76
N ASP A 86 16.57 3.00 -19.59
CA ASP A 86 17.86 3.57 -19.19
C ASP A 86 17.71 4.97 -18.56
N THR A 87 16.67 5.70 -18.95
CA THR A 87 16.35 7.03 -18.39
C THR A 87 15.37 6.98 -17.23
N CYS A 88 14.78 5.82 -16.93
CA CYS A 88 13.79 5.66 -15.88
C CYS A 88 14.41 5.43 -14.49
N LEU A 89 13.79 6.04 -13.48
CA LEU A 89 13.91 5.61 -12.10
C LEU A 89 13.10 4.32 -11.93
N THR A 90 13.75 3.26 -11.45
CA THR A 90 13.10 1.99 -11.16
C THR A 90 12.79 1.88 -9.67
N SER A 91 11.60 1.38 -9.34
CA SER A 91 11.23 1.07 -7.96
C SER A 91 10.69 -0.36 -7.85
N GLU A 92 11.11 -1.06 -6.80
CA GLU A 92 10.71 -2.44 -6.52
C GLU A 92 9.64 -2.52 -5.43
N HIS A 93 8.53 -3.18 -5.77
CA HIS A 93 7.38 -3.38 -4.88
C HIS A 93 7.11 -4.86 -4.74
N MET A 94 7.39 -5.41 -3.56
CA MET A 94 7.09 -6.80 -3.28
C MET A 94 5.71 -6.91 -2.64
N VAL A 95 4.93 -7.89 -3.10
CA VAL A 95 3.53 -8.05 -2.71
C VAL A 95 3.17 -9.52 -2.53
N GLU A 96 2.30 -9.82 -1.56
CA GLU A 96 1.77 -11.15 -1.33
C GLU A 96 0.24 -11.17 -1.51
N SER A 97 -0.23 -12.14 -2.29
CA SER A 97 -1.64 -12.47 -2.41
C SER A 97 -2.05 -13.36 -1.24
N GLN A 98 -2.98 -12.88 -0.40
CA GLN A 98 -3.52 -13.69 0.71
C GLN A 98 -4.43 -14.82 0.22
N SER A 99 -5.10 -14.64 -0.92
CA SER A 99 -6.02 -15.64 -1.48
C SER A 99 -5.31 -16.80 -2.14
N THR A 100 -4.15 -16.57 -2.78
CA THR A 100 -3.40 -17.61 -3.50
C THR A 100 -2.10 -18.03 -2.80
N GLY A 101 -1.62 -17.24 -1.84
CA GLY A 101 -0.33 -17.49 -1.15
C GLY A 101 0.90 -17.17 -2.01
N GLU A 102 0.69 -16.56 -3.16
CA GLU A 102 1.70 -16.20 -4.15
C GLU A 102 2.37 -14.88 -3.79
N THR A 103 3.65 -14.79 -4.14
CA THR A 103 4.46 -13.59 -3.94
C THR A 103 4.87 -13.05 -5.29
N PHE A 104 4.69 -11.74 -5.48
CA PHE A 104 5.15 -11.05 -6.67
C PHE A 104 6.17 -9.98 -6.31
N LEU A 105 7.13 -9.79 -7.20
CA LEU A 105 7.97 -8.60 -7.25
C LEU A 105 7.54 -7.79 -8.46
N VAL A 106 7.18 -6.52 -8.25
CA VAL A 106 6.79 -5.61 -9.32
C VAL A 106 7.84 -4.52 -9.44
N LYS A 107 8.38 -4.36 -10.64
CA LYS A 107 9.27 -3.25 -11.00
C LYS A 107 8.46 -2.19 -11.72
N CYS A 108 8.49 -0.96 -11.22
CA CYS A 108 7.87 0.20 -11.88
C CYS A 108 8.97 1.12 -12.40
N PHE A 109 8.95 1.38 -13.70
CA PHE A 109 9.83 2.29 -14.40
C PHE A 109 9.13 3.63 -14.53
N ARG A 110 9.71 4.69 -13.97
CA ARG A 110 9.07 6.00 -13.91
C ARG A 110 10.07 7.10 -14.32
N GLN A 111 9.58 8.11 -15.00
CA GLN A 111 10.40 9.20 -15.53
C GLN A 111 9.80 10.54 -15.12
N THR A 112 10.65 11.53 -14.84
CA THR A 112 10.20 12.91 -14.61
C THR A 112 9.65 13.47 -15.91
N MET A 113 8.49 14.14 -15.86
CA MET A 113 8.00 14.87 -17.03
C MET A 113 8.72 16.21 -17.16
N ASP A 114 9.17 16.56 -18.36
CA ASP A 114 9.89 17.81 -18.59
C ASP A 114 9.10 19.04 -18.11
N GLY A 115 9.75 19.89 -17.33
CA GLY A 115 9.16 21.13 -16.80
C GLY A 115 8.19 20.96 -15.62
N ILE A 116 7.88 19.72 -15.19
CA ILE A 116 6.99 19.45 -14.05
C ILE A 116 7.67 18.44 -13.12
N ALA A 117 7.78 18.73 -11.83
CA ALA A 117 8.30 17.81 -10.81
C ALA A 117 7.33 16.64 -10.50
N VAL A 118 6.77 16.01 -11.53
CA VAL A 118 5.85 14.86 -11.47
C VAL A 118 6.53 13.68 -12.16
N LEU A 119 6.54 12.56 -11.46
CA LEU A 119 7.07 11.30 -11.96
C LEU A 119 5.92 10.52 -12.62
N GLN A 120 6.06 10.19 -13.90
CA GLN A 120 5.08 9.42 -14.66
C GLN A 120 5.58 7.99 -14.86
N THR A 121 4.69 7.02 -14.71
CA THR A 121 4.95 5.62 -15.01
C THR A 121 5.09 5.42 -16.51
N LYS A 122 6.18 4.77 -16.93
CA LYS A 122 6.47 4.43 -18.33
C LYS A 122 6.36 2.92 -18.58
N GLY A 123 6.58 2.10 -17.55
CA GLY A 123 6.48 0.66 -17.68
C GLY A 123 6.35 -0.05 -16.34
N VAL A 124 5.82 -1.26 -16.39
CA VAL A 124 5.72 -2.16 -15.23
C VAL A 124 6.10 -3.56 -15.65
N MET A 125 6.89 -4.24 -14.82
CA MET A 125 7.15 -5.67 -14.96
C MET A 125 6.75 -6.39 -13.68
N ALA A 126 5.97 -7.45 -13.80
CA ALA A 126 5.61 -8.32 -12.69
C ALA A 126 6.36 -9.65 -12.78
N PHE A 127 6.85 -10.11 -11.63
CA PHE A 127 7.55 -11.38 -11.50
C PHE A 127 6.93 -12.22 -10.41
N ARG A 128 6.61 -13.48 -10.70
CA ARG A 128 6.20 -14.46 -9.69
C ARG A 128 7.44 -14.99 -8.97
N VAL A 129 7.52 -14.75 -7.67
CA VAL A 129 8.68 -15.10 -6.83
C VAL A 129 8.42 -16.41 -6.10
N THR A 130 9.31 -17.38 -6.33
CA THR A 130 9.25 -18.68 -5.67
C THR A 130 10.02 -18.68 -4.33
N PRO A 131 9.73 -19.63 -3.42
CA PRO A 131 10.50 -19.76 -2.17
C PRO A 131 12.00 -19.99 -2.37
N LYS A 132 12.43 -20.51 -3.54
CA LYS A 132 13.85 -20.72 -3.88
C LYS A 132 14.54 -19.50 -4.47
N GLY A 133 13.83 -18.37 -4.63
CA GLY A 133 14.38 -17.15 -5.21
C GLY A 133 14.29 -17.08 -6.75
N ASN A 134 13.63 -18.02 -7.43
CA ASN A 134 13.32 -17.81 -8.85
C ASN A 134 12.25 -16.73 -9.02
N SER A 135 12.52 -15.77 -9.89
CA SER A 135 11.69 -14.61 -10.23
C SER A 135 11.27 -14.74 -11.69
N VAL A 136 10.08 -15.30 -11.94
CA VAL A 136 9.59 -15.65 -13.27
C VAL A 136 8.76 -14.48 -13.81
N TYR A 137 9.17 -13.87 -14.92
CA TYR A 137 8.39 -12.83 -15.58
C TYR A 137 6.98 -13.35 -15.90
N THR A 138 5.97 -12.53 -15.66
CA THR A 138 4.58 -12.94 -15.91
C THR A 138 3.72 -11.76 -16.35
N GLN A 139 2.91 -12.01 -17.35
CA GLN A 139 1.88 -11.09 -17.85
C GLN A 139 0.47 -11.53 -17.42
N ASP A 140 0.37 -12.64 -16.68
CA ASP A 140 -0.88 -13.24 -16.24
C ASP A 140 -0.80 -13.67 -14.77
N ILE A 141 -1.49 -12.90 -13.94
CA ILE A 141 -1.74 -13.14 -12.53
C ILE A 141 -3.20 -13.61 -12.29
N VAL A 142 -3.91 -14.01 -13.35
CA VAL A 142 -5.27 -14.56 -13.32
C VAL A 142 -6.27 -13.54 -12.75
N ASP A 143 -7.05 -13.90 -11.73
CA ASP A 143 -8.03 -13.03 -11.08
C ASP A 143 -7.38 -12.04 -10.11
N LEU A 144 -6.06 -11.85 -10.13
CA LEU A 144 -5.39 -10.94 -9.21
C LEU A 144 -5.22 -9.53 -9.79
N THR A 145 -5.15 -8.56 -8.89
CA THR A 145 -4.79 -7.18 -9.16
C THR A 145 -3.81 -6.72 -8.10
N ILE A 146 -2.81 -5.92 -8.49
CA ILE A 146 -1.82 -5.36 -7.59
C ILE A 146 -2.04 -3.85 -7.48
N PHE A 147 -1.96 -3.31 -6.27
CA PHE A 147 -2.02 -1.89 -5.99
C PHE A 147 -0.70 -1.41 -5.39
N ILE A 148 -0.15 -0.35 -5.95
CA ILE A 148 1.09 0.28 -5.53
C ILE A 148 0.78 1.75 -5.21
N SER A 149 1.16 2.20 -4.02
CA SER A 149 0.98 3.58 -3.59
C SER A 149 2.15 4.03 -2.71
N LYS A 150 2.03 5.19 -2.05
CA LYS A 150 2.96 5.61 -0.99
C LYS A 150 2.97 4.68 0.24
N ALA A 151 1.90 3.91 0.43
CA ALA A 151 1.82 2.88 1.47
C ALA A 151 2.43 1.54 1.02
N GLU A 152 2.30 0.50 1.84
CA GLU A 152 2.67 -0.87 1.46
C GLU A 152 1.81 -1.36 0.28
N ALA A 153 2.47 -1.87 -0.76
CA ALA A 153 1.79 -2.48 -1.89
C ALA A 153 1.00 -3.73 -1.47
N PHE A 154 -0.14 -3.97 -2.13
CA PHE A 154 -0.98 -5.11 -1.80
C PHE A 154 -1.63 -5.74 -3.04
N CYS A 155 -2.06 -6.99 -2.89
CA CYS A 155 -2.65 -7.77 -3.96
C CYS A 155 -3.97 -8.38 -3.49
N VAL A 156 -4.96 -8.37 -4.36
CA VAL A 156 -6.32 -8.86 -4.10
C VAL A 156 -6.90 -9.57 -5.32
N ARG A 157 -8.00 -10.32 -5.11
CA ARG A 157 -8.81 -10.86 -6.21
C ARG A 157 -9.68 -9.76 -6.82
N ALA A 158 -9.52 -9.48 -8.11
CA ALA A 158 -10.30 -8.49 -8.85
C ALA A 158 -11.80 -8.78 -8.77
N SER A 159 -12.22 -10.04 -8.94
CA SER A 159 -13.62 -10.45 -8.82
C SER A 159 -14.26 -10.16 -7.46
N SER A 160 -13.47 -9.84 -6.43
CA SER A 160 -13.98 -9.44 -5.12
C SER A 160 -14.30 -7.94 -5.02
N PHE A 161 -13.95 -7.13 -6.04
CA PHE A 161 -14.06 -5.67 -6.00
C PHE A 161 -14.70 -5.11 -7.28
N PRO A 162 -15.87 -4.46 -7.18
CA PRO A 162 -16.48 -3.78 -8.32
C PRO A 162 -15.56 -2.73 -8.93
N GLY A 163 -15.42 -2.72 -10.26
CA GLY A 163 -14.60 -1.75 -11.00
C GLY A 163 -13.09 -2.02 -10.94
N VAL A 164 -12.66 -3.13 -10.36
CA VAL A 164 -11.26 -3.58 -10.38
C VAL A 164 -11.10 -4.65 -11.45
N SER A 165 -10.11 -4.47 -12.32
CA SER A 165 -9.84 -5.38 -13.43
C SER A 165 -8.75 -6.41 -13.05
N PRO A 166 -8.93 -7.70 -13.37
CA PRO A 166 -7.89 -8.71 -13.20
C PRO A 166 -6.70 -8.42 -14.12
N ASN A 167 -5.53 -8.95 -13.81
CA ASN A 167 -4.32 -8.77 -14.62
C ASN A 167 -3.87 -7.30 -14.78
N HIS A 168 -4.09 -6.50 -13.74
CA HIS A 168 -3.70 -5.09 -13.71
C HIS A 168 -2.82 -4.75 -12.51
N VAL A 169 -1.97 -3.75 -12.71
CA VAL A 169 -1.23 -3.05 -11.66
C VAL A 169 -1.73 -1.61 -11.62
N TYR A 170 -2.32 -1.23 -10.49
CA TYR A 170 -2.82 0.12 -10.23
C TYR A 170 -1.76 0.88 -9.45
N ILE A 171 -1.25 1.98 -10.01
CA ILE A 171 -0.26 2.86 -9.38
C ILE A 171 -0.97 4.14 -8.97
N LEU A 172 -0.93 4.43 -7.68
CA LEU A 172 -1.62 5.53 -7.03
C LEU A 172 -0.59 6.44 -6.36
N ASP A 173 -0.25 7.54 -7.03
CA ASP A 173 0.64 8.58 -6.50
C ASP A 173 -0.10 9.93 -6.41
N VAL A 174 0.53 10.90 -5.75
CA VAL A 174 -0.08 12.22 -5.44
C VAL A 174 -0.51 12.98 -6.69
N MET A 175 0.19 12.79 -7.80
CA MET A 175 -0.03 13.53 -9.05
C MET A 175 -0.28 12.59 -10.23
N GLU A 176 -0.41 11.29 -9.98
CA GLU A 176 -0.53 10.27 -11.01
C GLU A 176 -1.44 9.13 -10.54
N ILE A 177 -2.47 8.83 -11.31
CA ILE A 177 -3.13 7.53 -11.27
C ILE A 177 -2.85 6.82 -12.58
N SER A 178 -2.25 5.63 -12.48
CA SER A 178 -1.90 4.82 -13.64
C SER A 178 -2.45 3.41 -13.51
N PHE A 179 -3.03 2.92 -14.60
CA PHE A 179 -3.57 1.57 -14.75
C PHE A 179 -2.71 0.87 -15.79
N PHE A 180 -1.90 -0.09 -15.34
CA PHE A 180 -1.06 -0.89 -16.21
C PHE A 180 -1.69 -2.27 -16.40
N LYS A 181 -1.94 -2.66 -17.65
CA LYS A 181 -2.49 -3.96 -18.02
C LYS A 181 -1.34 -4.90 -18.40
N LEU A 182 -1.22 -6.00 -17.67
CA LEU A 182 -0.08 -6.92 -17.81
C LEU A 182 -0.03 -7.67 -19.17
N PRO A 183 -1.16 -8.19 -19.72
CA PRO A 183 -1.13 -9.01 -20.95
C PRO A 183 -0.58 -8.33 -22.21
N ASP A 184 -0.85 -7.04 -22.37
CA ASP A 184 -0.45 -6.26 -23.56
C ASP A 184 0.49 -5.10 -23.21
N SER A 185 0.97 -5.05 -21.97
CA SER A 185 1.85 -4.00 -21.45
C SER A 185 1.33 -2.58 -21.68
N SER A 186 0.01 -2.40 -21.79
CA SER A 186 -0.60 -1.09 -22.03
C SER A 186 -0.77 -0.31 -20.73
N ILE A 187 -0.59 1.00 -20.81
CA ILE A 187 -0.77 1.92 -19.68
C ILE A 187 -1.79 3.00 -20.01
N THR A 188 -2.71 3.23 -19.07
CA THR A 188 -3.60 4.39 -19.07
C THR A 188 -3.27 5.24 -17.86
N THR A 189 -2.92 6.51 -18.09
CA THR A 189 -2.51 7.44 -17.03
C THR A 189 -3.44 8.64 -17.00
N LEU A 190 -3.82 9.05 -15.79
CA LEU A 190 -4.48 10.32 -15.51
C LEU A 190 -3.55 11.18 -14.66
N THR A 191 -3.10 12.30 -15.24
CA THR A 191 -2.23 13.30 -14.60
C THR A 191 -3.03 14.54 -14.26
N GLU A 192 -3.61 14.57 -13.06
CA GLU A 192 -4.19 15.76 -12.45
C GLU A 192 -3.74 15.85 -10.99
N ARG A 193 -3.89 17.02 -10.34
CA ARG A 193 -3.70 17.11 -8.88
C ARG A 193 -4.83 16.35 -8.19
N ILE A 194 -4.58 15.10 -7.87
CA ILE A 194 -5.57 14.23 -7.27
C ILE A 194 -5.26 14.14 -5.77
N MET A 195 -6.22 14.49 -4.90
CA MET A 195 -6.24 14.07 -3.50
C MET A 195 -6.04 12.54 -3.51
N SER A 196 -4.84 12.10 -3.13
CA SER A 196 -4.36 10.74 -3.37
C SER A 196 -5.42 9.73 -2.94
N PRO A 197 -5.85 8.78 -3.79
CA PRO A 197 -6.72 7.71 -3.33
C PRO A 197 -5.94 6.86 -2.32
N TYR A 198 -6.33 6.95 -1.05
CA TYR A 198 -5.69 6.21 0.03
C TYR A 198 -6.25 4.79 0.05
N LEU A 199 -5.37 3.82 -0.26
CA LEU A 199 -5.72 2.41 -0.36
C LEU A 199 -4.94 1.62 0.70
N LEU A 200 -5.65 0.88 1.55
CA LEU A 200 -5.13 0.38 2.83
C LEU A 200 -4.85 -1.13 2.84
N LYS A 201 -3.76 -1.53 3.50
CA LYS A 201 -3.58 -2.86 4.11
C LYS A 201 -3.15 -2.65 5.57
N ARG A 202 -3.78 -3.33 6.53
CA ARG A 202 -3.54 -3.17 7.98
C ARG A 202 -2.07 -3.42 8.37
N ARG A 203 -1.45 -2.47 9.10
CA ARG A 203 -0.54 -2.76 10.23
C ARG A 203 -0.80 -1.81 11.41
N GLN A 204 -0.84 -2.41 12.60
CA GLN A 204 -0.96 -1.81 13.93
C GLN A 204 -2.27 -1.07 14.27
N THR A 205 -3.03 -1.68 15.19
CA THR A 205 -3.73 -0.94 16.26
C THR A 205 -3.57 -1.75 17.53
N LEU A 206 -3.34 -1.04 18.65
CA LEU A 206 -3.47 -1.56 20.01
C LEU A 206 -4.83 -2.27 20.13
N ASP A 207 -4.82 -3.43 20.79
CA ASP A 207 -5.92 -4.38 20.97
C ASP A 207 -6.04 -5.46 19.86
N ILE A 208 -5.30 -6.55 20.09
CA ILE A 208 -5.03 -7.65 19.14
C ILE A 208 -6.22 -8.59 18.90
N ASN A 209 -7.36 -8.45 19.59
CA ASN A 209 -8.36 -9.53 19.62
C ASN A 209 -9.80 -9.23 19.15
N SER A 210 -10.16 -8.03 18.68
CA SER A 210 -11.59 -7.69 18.51
C SER A 210 -12.01 -6.96 17.23
N ILE A 211 -11.09 -6.61 16.33
CA ILE A 211 -11.45 -5.83 15.12
C ILE A 211 -11.42 -6.72 13.87
N PRO A 212 -12.56 -6.92 13.17
CA PRO A 212 -12.66 -7.79 12.00
C PRO A 212 -11.74 -7.34 10.87
N ASN A 213 -11.37 -8.29 9.99
CA ASN A 213 -10.57 -8.03 8.79
C ASN A 213 -11.31 -7.06 7.84
N LEU A 214 -11.02 -5.77 7.90
CA LEU A 214 -11.51 -4.79 6.94
C LEU A 214 -10.37 -4.25 6.07
N ILE A 215 -10.64 -4.13 4.76
CA ILE A 215 -9.76 -3.51 3.75
C ILE A 215 -10.63 -2.56 2.96
N PHE A 216 -10.26 -1.30 2.89
CA PHE A 216 -11.12 -0.23 2.39
C PHE A 216 -10.63 0.30 1.04
N TYR A 217 -11.58 0.71 0.19
CA TYR A 217 -11.30 1.26 -1.14
C TYR A 217 -11.91 2.64 -1.26
N ILE A 218 -11.08 3.69 -1.25
CA ILE A 218 -11.55 5.04 -1.56
C ILE A 218 -11.54 5.20 -3.09
N LEU A 219 -12.69 5.01 -3.72
CA LEU A 219 -12.87 5.36 -5.12
C LEU A 219 -13.21 6.85 -5.23
N ARG A 220 -12.20 7.69 -5.46
CA ARG A 220 -12.43 9.10 -5.81
C ARG A 220 -12.91 9.18 -7.27
N TRP A 221 -14.17 9.53 -7.48
CA TRP A 221 -14.72 9.84 -8.80
C TRP A 221 -14.72 11.36 -9.02
N ASN A 222 -14.23 11.85 -10.16
CA ASN A 222 -14.35 13.27 -10.54
C ASN A 222 -15.08 13.42 -11.89
N LYS A 223 -16.27 14.04 -11.79
CA LYS A 223 -17.08 14.86 -12.72
C LYS A 223 -17.12 14.51 -14.22
N VAL A 224 -18.33 14.15 -14.67
CA VAL A 224 -18.84 14.52 -16.01
C VAL A 224 -20.02 15.47 -15.77
N ARG A 225 -19.94 16.71 -16.28
CA ARG A 225 -20.99 17.77 -16.25
C ARG A 225 -21.46 18.25 -14.86
N GLY A 226 -20.79 19.26 -14.31
CA GLY A 226 -21.41 20.14 -13.30
C GLY A 226 -21.46 19.65 -11.85
N HIS A 227 -21.68 18.36 -11.58
CA HIS A 227 -21.80 17.81 -10.22
C HIS A 227 -20.57 17.02 -9.77
N HIS A 228 -19.99 17.40 -8.62
CA HIS A 228 -18.98 16.59 -7.92
C HIS A 228 -19.70 15.53 -7.09
N SER A 229 -19.48 14.25 -7.37
CA SER A 229 -20.04 13.17 -6.57
C SER A 229 -18.88 12.33 -6.03
N PHE A 230 -18.56 12.53 -4.74
CA PHE A 230 -17.58 11.74 -4.01
C PHE A 230 -18.27 10.50 -3.44
N ARG A 231 -17.68 9.32 -3.61
CA ARG A 231 -18.18 8.09 -2.99
C ARG A 231 -17.04 7.34 -2.31
N ILE A 232 -17.13 7.18 -1.00
CA ILE A 232 -16.25 6.27 -0.27
C ILE A 232 -16.95 4.91 -0.18
N MET A 233 -16.24 3.84 -0.54
CA MET A 233 -16.74 2.48 -0.40
C MET A 233 -15.87 1.70 0.59
N VAL A 234 -16.52 1.12 1.57
CA VAL A 234 -15.86 0.36 2.62
C VAL A 234 -16.17 -1.11 2.40
N PHE A 235 -15.13 -1.94 2.37
CA PHE A 235 -15.26 -3.38 2.21
C PHE A 235 -14.68 -4.10 3.44
N ARG A 236 -15.35 -5.16 3.86
CA ARG A 236 -14.84 -6.13 4.82
C ARG A 236 -14.18 -7.26 4.05
N VAL A 237 -12.91 -7.54 4.31
CA VAL A 237 -12.21 -8.62 3.62
C VAL A 237 -12.12 -9.84 4.52
N THR A 238 -12.74 -10.92 4.11
CA THR A 238 -12.66 -12.20 4.82
C THR A 238 -11.21 -12.73 4.85
N PRO A 239 -10.86 -13.64 5.79
CA PRO A 239 -9.55 -14.30 5.80
C PRO A 239 -9.16 -14.96 4.48
N LYS A 240 -10.15 -15.34 3.66
CA LYS A 240 -9.96 -15.94 2.33
C LYS A 240 -9.71 -14.90 1.21
N GLY A 241 -9.65 -13.61 1.55
CA GLY A 241 -9.42 -12.51 0.60
C GLY A 241 -10.67 -11.99 -0.10
N ASN A 242 -11.87 -12.51 0.22
CA ASN A 242 -13.12 -12.03 -0.38
C ASN A 242 -13.52 -10.71 0.26
N ALA A 243 -13.86 -9.70 -0.54
CA ALA A 243 -14.39 -8.43 -0.07
C ALA A 243 -15.91 -8.40 -0.08
N VAL A 244 -16.49 -7.81 0.96
CA VAL A 244 -17.93 -7.61 1.12
C VAL A 244 -18.16 -6.14 1.40
N TYR A 245 -18.88 -5.45 0.51
CA TYR A 245 -19.25 -4.06 0.74
C TYR A 245 -20.02 -3.92 2.06
N THR A 246 -19.70 -2.88 2.84
CA THR A 246 -20.43 -2.56 4.06
C THR A 246 -20.61 -1.06 4.24
N LYS A 247 -21.79 -0.68 4.71
CA LYS A 247 -22.13 0.66 5.19
C LYS A 247 -22.05 0.77 6.71
N ASP A 248 -21.66 -0.32 7.36
CA ASP A 248 -21.56 -0.44 8.80
C ASP A 248 -20.27 -1.16 9.21
N ILE A 249 -19.43 -0.43 9.93
CA ILE A 249 -18.22 -0.94 10.57
C ILE A 249 -18.35 -0.95 12.11
N GLY A 250 -19.53 -0.66 12.65
CA GLY A 250 -19.81 -0.63 14.07
C GLY A 250 -19.10 0.51 14.78
N ASP A 251 -18.55 0.22 15.96
CA ASP A 251 -17.77 1.16 16.78
C ASP A 251 -16.39 1.50 16.19
N LEU A 252 -16.17 1.28 14.89
CA LEU A 252 -14.90 1.59 14.25
C LEU A 252 -14.95 2.95 13.55
N THR A 253 -13.81 3.63 13.55
CA THR A 253 -13.57 4.82 12.74
C THR A 253 -12.27 4.65 11.96
N ILE A 254 -12.29 5.09 10.71
CA ILE A 254 -11.13 5.04 9.83
C ILE A 254 -10.60 6.44 9.65
N PHE A 255 -9.32 6.65 9.90
CA PHE A 255 -8.61 7.88 9.59
C PHE A 255 -7.72 7.64 8.39
N ILE A 256 -7.74 8.55 7.43
CA ILE A 256 -6.98 8.49 6.20
C ILE A 256 -6.15 9.76 6.14
N SER A 257 -4.84 9.62 5.95
CA SER A 257 -3.92 10.76 5.86
C SER A 257 -2.85 10.51 4.80
N LYS A 258 -2.02 11.53 4.52
CA LYS A 258 -0.83 11.42 3.64
C LYS A 258 0.17 10.34 4.04
N ALA A 259 0.13 9.89 5.30
CA ALA A 259 0.95 8.79 5.79
C ALA A 259 0.19 7.46 5.61
N GLU A 260 -0.02 6.74 6.70
CA GLU A 260 -0.80 5.51 6.75
C GLU A 260 -2.24 5.82 7.20
N ALA A 261 -3.21 5.04 6.71
CA ALA A 261 -4.56 5.10 7.25
C ALA A 261 -4.66 4.24 8.52
N LEU A 262 -5.38 4.73 9.51
CA LEU A 262 -5.56 4.09 10.81
C LEU A 262 -7.01 3.66 10.98
N CYS A 263 -7.25 2.52 11.62
CA CYS A 263 -8.59 2.14 12.07
C CYS A 263 -8.57 1.91 13.59
N VAL A 264 -9.45 2.61 14.30
CA VAL A 264 -9.55 2.60 15.76
C VAL A 264 -10.98 2.33 16.21
N ARG A 265 -11.16 1.91 17.47
CA ARG A 265 -12.47 1.98 18.11
C ARG A 265 -12.79 3.42 18.45
N ALA A 266 -13.94 3.92 17.99
CA ALA A 266 -14.41 5.27 18.26
C ALA A 266 -14.63 5.49 19.76
N SER A 267 -15.17 4.48 20.46
CA SER A 267 -15.37 4.52 21.92
C SER A 267 -14.09 4.80 22.72
N SER A 268 -12.91 4.54 22.15
CA SER A 268 -11.63 4.77 22.80
C SER A 268 -11.15 6.23 22.70
N PHE A 269 -11.80 7.07 21.90
CA PHE A 269 -11.37 8.44 21.62
C PHE A 269 -12.53 9.44 21.71
N PRO A 270 -12.54 10.35 22.71
CA PRO A 270 -13.56 11.40 22.79
C PRO A 270 -13.62 12.25 21.51
N GLY A 271 -14.84 12.49 21.00
CA GLY A 271 -15.05 13.29 19.79
C GLY A 271 -14.86 12.53 18.47
N VAL A 272 -14.53 11.24 18.50
CA VAL A 272 -14.46 10.38 17.31
C VAL A 272 -15.79 9.68 17.11
N SER A 273 -16.38 9.84 15.93
CA SER A 273 -17.69 9.26 15.60
C SER A 273 -17.55 7.83 15.05
N PRO A 274 -18.29 6.84 15.58
CA PRO A 274 -18.28 5.47 15.07
C PRO A 274 -18.92 5.38 13.70
N ASN A 275 -18.55 4.37 12.91
CA ASN A 275 -19.03 4.15 11.55
C ASN A 275 -18.74 5.32 10.57
N HIS A 276 -17.60 5.97 10.76
CA HIS A 276 -17.15 7.09 9.93
C HIS A 276 -15.76 6.87 9.33
N VAL A 277 -15.50 7.64 8.29
CA VAL A 277 -14.22 7.73 7.59
C VAL A 277 -13.78 9.18 7.56
N TYR A 278 -12.66 9.47 8.23
CA TYR A 278 -12.05 10.78 8.38
C TYR A 278 -10.93 10.88 7.36
N ILE A 279 -11.01 11.83 6.42
CA ILE A 279 -9.94 12.14 5.48
C ILE A 279 -9.24 13.40 6.00
N LEU A 280 -7.95 13.27 6.28
CA LEU A 280 -7.07 14.30 6.79
C LEU A 280 -6.05 14.66 5.70
N ASP A 281 -6.33 15.71 4.93
CA ASP A 281 -5.36 16.30 4.01
C ASP A 281 -4.82 17.62 4.55
N VAL A 282 -3.75 18.13 3.94
CA VAL A 282 -3.02 19.35 4.34
C VAL A 282 -3.90 20.59 4.32
N MET A 283 -4.99 20.59 3.55
CA MET A 283 -5.86 21.75 3.36
C MET A 283 -7.35 21.44 3.60
N GLU A 284 -7.68 20.19 3.91
CA GLU A 284 -9.08 19.74 3.99
C GLU A 284 -9.20 18.61 5.00
N ILE A 285 -10.18 18.74 5.91
CA ILE A 285 -10.64 17.62 6.72
C ILE A 285 -12.06 17.28 6.26
N SER A 286 -12.26 16.03 5.84
CA SER A 286 -13.57 15.53 5.42
C SER A 286 -14.01 14.38 6.33
N PHE A 287 -15.25 14.43 6.79
CA PHE A 287 -15.88 13.39 7.58
C PHE A 287 -16.93 12.71 6.71
N PHE A 288 -16.80 11.40 6.50
CA PHE A 288 -17.72 10.62 5.70
C PHE A 288 -18.45 9.61 6.58
N LYS A 289 -19.76 9.71 6.64
CA LYS A 289 -20.61 8.79 7.40
C LYS A 289 -21.04 7.64 6.49
N LEU A 290 -20.71 6.41 6.87
CA LEU A 290 -20.91 5.26 5.98
C LEU A 290 -22.38 4.88 5.81
N ALA A 291 -23.18 5.06 6.86
CA ALA A 291 -24.59 4.65 6.89
C ALA A 291 -25.42 5.30 5.77
N ASP A 292 -25.26 6.61 5.56
CA ASP A 292 -26.01 7.40 4.59
C ASP A 292 -25.13 7.94 3.45
N SER A 293 -23.84 7.63 3.46
CA SER A 293 -22.87 8.12 2.47
C SER A 293 -22.80 9.66 2.41
N SER A 294 -23.09 10.33 3.53
CA SER A 294 -22.97 11.78 3.64
C SER A 294 -21.52 12.18 3.91
N ILE A 295 -21.15 13.34 3.36
CA ILE A 295 -19.84 13.96 3.57
C ILE A 295 -20.01 15.33 4.18
N THR A 296 -19.25 15.62 5.23
CA THR A 296 -19.09 16.96 5.80
C THR A 296 -17.64 17.36 5.63
N THR A 297 -17.39 18.46 4.92
CA THR A 297 -16.05 18.99 4.71
C THR A 297 -15.86 20.25 5.53
N LEU A 298 -14.77 20.32 6.29
CA LEU A 298 -14.29 21.55 6.91
C LEU A 298 -13.08 22.06 6.11
N THR A 299 -13.20 23.28 5.57
CA THR A 299 -12.13 23.91 4.79
C THR A 299 -11.51 25.02 5.63
N GLU A 300 -10.54 24.66 6.47
CA GLU A 300 -9.72 25.62 7.20
C GLU A 300 -8.23 25.27 7.00
N ARG A 301 -7.33 26.27 7.04
CA ARG A 301 -5.87 26.02 7.10
C ARG A 301 -5.54 25.40 8.46
N ILE A 302 -5.85 24.13 8.62
CA ILE A 302 -5.47 23.36 9.78
C ILE A 302 -4.16 22.69 9.41
N MET A 303 -3.07 23.06 10.09
CA MET A 303 -1.85 22.28 10.01
C MET A 303 -2.23 20.85 10.41
N ALA A 304 -2.22 19.93 9.45
CA ALA A 304 -2.42 18.51 9.71
C ALA A 304 -1.53 18.15 10.92
N PRO A 305 -2.03 17.43 11.93
CA PRO A 305 -1.17 16.97 13.00
C PRO A 305 -0.14 16.03 12.36
N ASN A 306 1.05 16.58 12.06
CA ASN A 306 2.15 15.87 11.40
C ASN A 306 2.81 14.84 12.33
N PHE A 307 2.16 14.56 13.47
CA PHE A 307 2.66 13.72 14.53
C PHE A 307 1.46 13.18 15.32
N PHE A 308 1.13 11.90 15.12
CA PHE A 308 0.61 11.12 16.24
C PHE A 308 1.83 10.79 17.09
N PRO A 309 2.00 11.38 18.28
CA PRO A 309 3.14 11.05 19.11
C PRO A 309 3.16 9.54 19.38
N PRO A 310 4.33 8.89 19.45
CA PRO A 310 4.42 7.57 20.04
C PRO A 310 3.81 7.69 21.44
N GLN A 311 2.68 7.03 21.66
CA GLN A 311 2.03 7.06 22.95
C GLN A 311 2.93 6.29 23.92
N ASN A 312 3.78 7.01 24.64
CA ASN A 312 4.19 6.60 25.98
C ASN A 312 2.91 6.65 26.82
N ILE A 313 2.23 5.51 26.91
CA ILE A 313 1.18 5.31 27.90
C ILE A 313 1.92 4.85 29.15
N GLU A 314 2.23 5.80 30.04
CA GLU A 314 2.51 5.47 31.44
C GLU A 314 1.18 5.09 32.10
N TYR A 315 1.17 3.85 32.61
CA TYR A 315 0.25 3.14 33.54
C TYR A 315 -1.24 3.48 33.53
#